data_AF-A0A534WSQ4-F1
#
_entry.id   AF-A0A534WSQ4-F1
#
_cell.length_a   1.000
_cell.length_b   1.000
_cell.length_c   1.000
_cell.angle_alpha   90.00
_cell.angle_beta   90.00
_cell.angle_gamma   90.00
#
_symmetry.space_group_name_H-M   'P 1'
#
loop_
_entity.id
_entity.type
_entity.pdbx_description
1 polymer ?
#
loop_
_entity_poly.entity_id
_entity_poly.type
_entity_poly.pdbx_seq_one_letter_code
_entity_poly.pdbx_strand_id
1 'polypeptide(L)'
;MATYVLLSSLTDEGAGTITKKPTRIRDVNKEIEKLGVKVQSQYALLGPYDFLSVVEAPDNETIARVSAELASRGSIKIVTLAAIPIDKFIASVSK
;
A
#
# COMPACT_ATOMS: atom_id res chain seq x y z
N MET A 1 -12.43 6.98 8.31
CA MET A 1 -11.64 6.30 7.26
C MET A 1 -11.11 5.00 7.85
N ALA A 2 -10.98 3.96 7.04
CA ALA A 2 -10.39 2.68 7.44
C ALA A 2 -8.90 2.67 7.09
N THR A 3 -8.10 2.00 7.92
CA THR A 3 -6.65 1.87 7.73
C THR A 3 -6.33 0.58 6.99
N TYR A 4 -5.41 0.66 6.05
CA TYR A 4 -4.93 -0.49 5.29
C TYR A 4 -3.41 -0.52 5.26
N VAL A 5 -2.85 -1.72 5.22
CA VAL A 5 -1.42 -1.97 5.03
C VAL A 5 -1.24 -2.61 3.66
N LEU A 6 -0.42 -1.99 2.83
CA LEU A 6 -0.06 -2.48 1.50
C LEU A 6 1.39 -2.94 1.59
N LEU A 7 1.61 -4.23 1.42
CA LEU A 7 2.93 -4.83 1.29
C LEU A 7 3.19 -5.05 -0.18
N SER A 8 4.31 -4.57 -0.70
CA SER A 8 4.66 -4.77 -2.11
C SER A 8 6.05 -5.32 -2.30
N SER A 9 6.18 -6.15 -3.34
CA SER A 9 7.44 -6.69 -3.83
C SER A 9 7.60 -6.29 -5.29
N LEU A 10 8.79 -5.85 -5.66
CA LEU A 10 9.15 -5.48 -7.02
C LEU A 10 9.18 -6.73 -7.90
N THR A 11 8.76 -6.55 -9.15
CA THR A 11 9.11 -7.48 -10.22
C THR A 11 10.49 -7.12 -10.78
N ASP A 12 11.04 -7.94 -11.68
CA ASP A 12 12.32 -7.64 -12.34
C ASP A 12 12.29 -6.26 -13.04
N GLU A 13 11.15 -5.93 -13.66
CA GLU A 13 10.91 -4.61 -14.27
C GLU A 13 10.88 -3.49 -13.23
N GLY A 14 10.20 -3.71 -12.10
CA GLY A 14 10.12 -2.76 -11.00
C GLY A 14 11.49 -2.46 -10.40
N ALA A 15 12.30 -3.50 -10.15
CA ALA A 15 13.65 -3.39 -9.62
C ALA A 15 14.59 -2.63 -10.57
N GLY A 16 14.49 -2.88 -11.88
CA GLY A 16 15.23 -2.11 -12.87
C GLY A 16 14.79 -0.64 -12.93
N THR A 17 13.50 -0.37 -12.72
CA THR A 17 12.96 1.00 -12.74
C THR A 17 13.39 1.80 -11.51
N ILE A 18 13.35 1.21 -10.32
CA ILE A 18 13.59 1.94 -9.07
C ILE A 18 15.04 2.39 -8.91
N THR A 19 15.98 1.61 -9.44
CA THR A 19 17.42 1.94 -9.46
C THR A 19 17.72 3.08 -10.43
N LYS A 20 16.99 3.16 -11.55
CA LYS A 20 17.15 4.23 -12.56
C LYS A 20 16.36 5.50 -12.21
N LYS A 21 15.17 5.36 -11.64
CA LYS A 21 14.24 6.45 -11.31
C LYS A 21 13.61 6.23 -9.92
N PRO A 22 14.37 6.48 -8.83
CA PRO A 22 13.86 6.26 -7.46
C PRO A 22 12.69 7.17 -7.10
N THR A 23 12.57 8.33 -7.76
CA THR A 23 11.43 9.25 -7.58
C THR A 23 10.09 8.66 -7.98
N ARG A 24 10.07 7.56 -8.77
CA ARG A 24 8.84 6.87 -9.17
C ARG A 24 7.98 6.44 -7.99
N ILE A 25 8.59 6.10 -6.84
CA ILE A 25 7.88 5.72 -5.61
C ILE A 25 6.91 6.85 -5.19
N ARG A 26 7.37 8.10 -5.22
CA ARG A 26 6.55 9.27 -4.86
C ARG A 26 5.50 9.60 -5.93
N ASP A 27 5.80 9.33 -7.20
CA ASP A 27 4.82 9.50 -8.28
C ASP A 27 3.63 8.54 -8.10
N VAL A 28 3.89 7.27 -7.72
CA VAL A 28 2.84 6.29 -7.40
C VAL A 28 1.95 6.79 -6.26
N ASN A 29 2.54 7.32 -5.19
CA ASN A 29 1.77 7.84 -4.05
C ASN A 29 0.78 8.94 -4.48
N LYS A 30 1.21 9.86 -5.35
CA LYS A 30 0.33 10.92 -5.89
C LYS A 30 -0.78 10.37 -6.79
N GLU A 31 -0.50 9.28 -7.52
CA GLU A 31 -1.49 8.63 -8.37
C GLU A 31 -2.58 7.96 -7.54
N ILE A 32 -2.23 7.25 -6.47
CA ILE A 32 -3.22 6.60 -5.59
C ILE A 32 -3.99 7.61 -4.73
N GLU A 33 -3.42 8.77 -4.42
CA GLU A 33 -4.15 9.87 -3.77
C GLU A 33 -5.30 10.41 -4.62
N LYS A 34 -5.16 10.41 -5.94
CA LYS A 34 -6.24 10.78 -6.85
C LYS A 34 -7.38 9.77 -6.87
N LEU A 35 -7.13 8.54 -6.40
CA LEU A 35 -8.11 7.46 -6.32
C LEU A 35 -8.85 7.43 -4.97
N GLY A 36 -8.67 8.46 -4.13
CA GLY A 36 -9.35 8.61 -2.85
C GLY A 36 -8.66 7.91 -1.67
N VAL A 37 -7.38 7.54 -1.82
CA VAL A 37 -6.58 6.90 -0.78
C VAL A 37 -5.50 7.84 -0.27
N LYS A 38 -5.37 8.02 1.04
CA LYS A 38 -4.33 8.89 1.62
C LYS A 38 -3.16 8.04 2.12
N VAL A 39 -1.93 8.37 1.73
CA VAL A 39 -0.73 7.70 2.26
C VAL A 39 -0.37 8.32 3.62
N GLN A 40 -0.36 7.51 4.67
CA GLN A 40 0.01 7.94 6.03
C GLN A 40 1.52 7.78 6.25
N SER A 41 2.07 6.65 5.85
CA SER A 41 3.50 6.37 5.95
C SER A 41 3.91 5.33 4.93
N GLN A 42 5.19 5.34 4.55
CA GLN A 42 5.76 4.39 3.61
C GLN A 42 7.21 4.11 3.98
N TYR A 43 7.60 2.84 3.93
CA TYR A 43 8.93 2.36 4.30
C TYR A 43 9.44 1.39 3.24
N ALA A 44 10.74 1.50 2.93
CA ALA A 44 11.46 0.40 2.29
C ALA A 44 11.81 -0.64 3.36
N LEU A 45 11.64 -1.91 3.03
CA LEU A 45 11.87 -3.03 3.94
C LEU A 45 13.01 -3.90 3.43
N LEU A 46 13.74 -4.52 4.35
CA LEU A 46 14.82 -5.48 4.06
C LEU A 46 14.37 -6.87 4.50
N GLY A 47 13.36 -7.40 3.81
CA GLY A 47 12.72 -8.66 4.16
C GLY A 47 11.97 -9.28 2.99
N PRO A 48 10.91 -10.07 3.23
CA PRO A 48 10.16 -10.74 2.16
C PRO A 48 9.37 -9.77 1.26
N TYR A 49 9.23 -8.51 1.69
CA TYR A 49 8.60 -7.43 0.92
C TYR A 49 9.60 -6.30 0.79
N ASP A 50 9.50 -5.55 -0.30
CA ASP A 50 10.37 -4.40 -0.59
C ASP A 50 9.81 -3.11 0.02
N PHE A 51 8.47 -2.98 0.09
CA PHE A 51 7.83 -1.81 0.68
C PHE A 51 6.65 -2.16 1.57
N LEU A 52 6.44 -1.31 2.57
CA LEU A 52 5.24 -1.23 3.39
C LEU A 52 4.67 0.18 3.28
N SER A 53 3.41 0.28 2.87
CA SER A 53 2.66 1.53 2.89
C SER A 53 1.46 1.41 3.81
N VAL A 54 1.34 2.32 4.78
CA VAL A 54 0.12 2.49 5.57
C VAL A 54 -0.72 3.57 4.89
N VAL A 55 -1.96 3.24 4.57
CA VAL A 55 -2.87 4.16 3.88
C VAL A 55 -4.24 4.18 4.54
N GLU A 56 -4.98 5.25 4.28
CA GLU A 56 -6.38 5.38 4.66
C GLU A 56 -7.26 5.42 3.41
N ALA A 57 -8.36 4.67 3.43
CA ALA A 57 -9.38 4.73 2.40
C ALA A 57 -10.78 4.84 3.03
N PRO A 58 -11.81 5.29 2.28
CA PRO A 58 -13.19 5.33 2.77
C PRO A 58 -13.72 3.94 3.14
N ASP A 59 -13.43 2.93 2.31
CA ASP A 59 -13.99 1.58 2.39
C ASP A 59 -13.09 0.54 1.68
N ASN A 60 -13.48 -0.74 1.80
CA ASN A 60 -12.75 -1.87 1.21
C ASN A 60 -12.77 -1.86 -0.32
N GLU A 61 -13.85 -1.35 -0.93
CA GLU A 61 -14.03 -1.32 -2.37
C GLU A 61 -13.05 -0.34 -3.03
N THR A 62 -12.85 0.81 -2.38
CA THR A 62 -11.89 1.83 -2.80
C THR A 62 -10.47 1.26 -2.78
N ILE A 63 -10.05 0.61 -1.69
CA ILE A 63 -8.69 0.05 -1.63
C ILE A 63 -8.50 -1.15 -2.56
N ALA A 64 -9.54 -1.95 -2.79
CA ALA A 64 -9.49 -3.05 -3.75
C ALA A 64 -9.22 -2.53 -5.18
N ARG A 65 -9.89 -1.45 -5.59
CA ARG A 65 -9.63 -0.80 -6.88
C ARG A 65 -8.20 -0.28 -6.99
N VAL A 66 -7.70 0.42 -5.97
CA VAL A 66 -6.31 0.89 -5.93
C VAL A 66 -5.33 -0.27 -6.01
N SER A 67 -5.59 -1.36 -5.29
CA SER A 67 -4.74 -2.55 -5.29
C SER A 67 -4.69 -3.19 -6.67
N ALA A 68 -5.83 -3.32 -7.35
CA ALA A 68 -5.92 -3.85 -8.69
C ALA A 68 -5.20 -2.96 -9.73
N GLU A 69 -5.36 -1.63 -9.64
CA GLU A 69 -4.68 -0.69 -10.53
C GLU A 69 -3.16 -0.69 -10.33
N LEU A 70 -2.70 -0.82 -9.08
CA LEU A 70 -1.27 -0.93 -8.80
C LEU A 70 -0.69 -2.24 -9.35
N ALA A 71 -1.39 -3.35 -9.15
CA ALA A 71 -0.97 -4.66 -9.66
C ALA A 71 -0.99 -4.74 -11.19
N SER A 72 -1.96 -4.09 -11.86
CA SER A 72 -2.09 -4.13 -13.32
C SER A 72 -0.93 -3.46 -14.06
N ARG A 73 -0.13 -2.65 -13.37
CA ARG A 73 1.04 -1.95 -13.94
C ARG A 73 2.26 -2.86 -14.10
N GLY A 74 2.24 -4.08 -13.55
CA GLY A 74 3.29 -5.08 -13.72
C GLY A 74 4.61 -4.80 -12.98
N SER A 75 4.81 -3.60 -12.44
CA SER A 75 6.03 -3.22 -11.73
C SER A 75 6.11 -3.77 -10.31
N ILE A 76 4.97 -4.14 -9.70
CA ILE A 76 4.90 -4.68 -8.35
C ILE A 76 3.87 -5.81 -8.24
N LYS A 77 4.10 -6.71 -7.28
CA LYS A 77 3.08 -7.56 -6.66
C LYS A 77 2.69 -6.96 -5.33
N ILE A 78 1.39 -6.94 -5.02
CA ILE A 78 0.88 -6.28 -3.82
C ILE A 78 -0.01 -7.22 -3.00
N VAL A 79 0.13 -7.13 -1.68
CA VAL A 79 -0.77 -7.73 -0.69
C VAL A 79 -1.40 -6.61 0.12
N THR A 80 -2.72 -6.56 0.11
CA THR A 80 -3.50 -5.52 0.80
C THR A 80 -4.19 -6.12 2.02
N LEU A 81 -3.98 -5.51 3.18
CA LEU A 81 -4.48 -5.96 4.47
C LEU A 81 -5.34 -4.86 5.08
N ALA A 82 -6.60 -5.19 5.42
CA ALA A 82 -7.41 -4.32 6.27
C ALA A 82 -6.82 -4.33 7.69
N ALA A 83 -6.51 -3.16 8.22
CA ALA A 83 -5.87 -3.01 9.52
C ALA A 83 -6.86 -2.43 10.53
N ILE A 84 -7.08 -3.17 11.62
CA ILE A 84 -7.86 -2.70 12.77
C ILE A 84 -6.87 -2.04 13.73
N PRO A 85 -7.05 -0.75 14.10
CA PRO A 85 -6.25 -0.12 15.14
C PRO A 85 -6.28 -0.94 16.43
N ILE A 86 -5.13 -1.10 17.10
CA ILE A 86 -5.00 -2.03 18.22
C ILE A 86 -5.96 -1.72 19.37
N ASP A 87 -6.19 -0.44 19.67
CA ASP A 87 -7.14 -0.02 20.71
C ASP A 87 -8.58 -0.42 20.38
N LYS A 88 -8.96 -0.32 19.09
CA LYS A 88 -10.30 -0.74 18.61
C LYS A 88 -10.45 -2.26 18.68
N PHE A 89 -9.39 -3.01 18.36
CA PHE A 89 -9.38 -4.46 18.51
C PHE A 89 -9.54 -4.88 19.98
N ILE A 90 -8.74 -4.31 20.89
CA ILE A 90 -8.82 -4.59 22.33
C ILE A 90 -10.23 -4.31 22.88
N ALA A 91 -10.81 -3.16 22.54
CA ALA A 91 -12.17 -2.79 22.96
C ALA A 91 -13.24 -3.76 22.42
N SER A 92 -13.01 -4.39 21.26
CA SER A 92 -13.98 -5.32 20.66
C SER A 92 -14.01 -6.70 21.30
N VAL A 93 -12.86 -7.17 21.82
CA VAL A 93 -12.72 -8.53 22.40
C VAL A 93 -12.82 -8.54 23.93
N SER A 94 -12.68 -7.40 24.60
CA SER A 94 -12.75 -7.29 26.06
C SER A 94 -14.19 -7.23 26.59
N LYS A 95 -15.15 -7.87 25.90
CA LYS A 95 -16.56 -7.94 26.29
C LYS A 95 -16.89 -9.24 27.00
#